data_AF-A0A8J6N2C0-F1
#
_entry.id   AF-A0A8J6N2C0-F1
#
_cell.length_a   1.000
_cell.length_b   1.000
_cell.length_c   1.000
_cell.angle_alpha   90.00
_cell.angle_beta   90.00
_cell.angle_gamma   90.00
#
_symmetry.space_group_name_H-M   'P 1'
#
loop_
_entity.id
_entity.type
_entity.pdbx_description
1 polymer ?
#
loop_
_entity_poly.entity_id
_entity_poly.type
_entity_poly.pdbx_seq_one_letter_code
_entity_poly.pdbx_strand_id
1 'polypeptide(L)' 'ADQAVKAALAINPKLAIPMHYAAIVGDVQDALNFEKALAGKVDVLVLEKK' A
#
# COMPACT_ATOMS: atom_id res chain seq x y z
N ALA A 1 -7.16 4.61 0.57
CA ALA A 1 -5.90 4.24 1.26
C ALA A 1 -6.05 4.00 2.78
N ASP A 2 -6.79 4.82 3.51
CA ASP A 2 -6.74 4.87 4.99
C ASP A 2 -7.01 3.56 5.75
N GLN A 3 -8.00 2.77 5.32
CA GLN A 3 -8.27 1.49 5.97
C GLN A 3 -7.13 0.48 5.77
N ALA A 4 -6.53 0.46 4.58
CA ALA A 4 -5.40 -0.40 4.28
C ALA A 4 -4.18 -0.01 5.14
N VAL A 5 -3.91 1.29 5.31
CA VAL A 5 -2.80 1.78 6.16
C VAL A 5 -2.99 1.32 7.61
N LYS A 6 -4.21 1.47 8.15
CA LYS A 6 -4.53 1.00 9.51
C LYS A 6 -4.34 -0.50 9.65
N ALA A 7 -4.78 -1.28 8.66
CA ALA A 7 -4.60 -2.73 8.68
C ALA A 7 -3.11 -3.11 8.64
N ALA A 8 -2.31 -2.46 7.78
CA ALA A 8 -0.88 -2.71 7.68
C ALA A 8 -0.15 -2.39 8.98
N LEU A 9 -0.48 -1.28 9.65
CA LEU A 9 0.09 -0.94 10.96
C LEU A 9 -0.31 -1.92 12.06
N ALA A 10 -1.55 -2.43 12.04
CA ALA A 10 -2.04 -3.38 13.02
C ALA A 10 -1.40 -4.78 12.85
N ILE A 11 -1.21 -5.20 11.60
CA ILE A 11 -0.56 -6.49 11.27
C ILE A 11 0.96 -6.40 11.46
N ASN A 12 1.54 -5.23 11.21
CA ASN A 12 2.97 -4.95 11.24
C ASN A 12 3.82 -5.98 10.46
N PRO A 13 3.52 -6.21 9.16
CA PRO A 13 4.27 -7.17 8.35
C PRO A 13 5.67 -6.63 8.05
N LYS A 14 6.59 -7.53 7.68
CA LYS A 14 7.91 -7.13 7.18
C LYS A 14 7.84 -6.41 5.83
N LEU A 15 6.86 -6.76 4.99
CA LEU A 15 6.67 -6.19 3.65
C LEU A 15 5.17 -6.17 3.32
N ALA A 16 4.68 -5.05 2.81
CA ALA A 16 3.33 -4.91 2.28
C ALA A 16 3.36 -4.62 0.77
N ILE A 17 2.51 -5.30 0.00
CA ILE A 17 2.39 -5.11 -1.45
C ILE A 17 0.92 -4.71 -1.74
N PRO A 18 0.63 -3.47 -2.15
CA PRO A 18 -0.71 -3.09 -2.57
C PRO A 18 -1.03 -3.77 -3.91
N MET A 19 -2.20 -4.41 -4.05
CA MET A 19 -2.49 -5.28 -5.21
C MET A 19 -3.75 -4.88 -6.00
N HIS A 20 -4.55 -3.95 -5.47
CA HIS A 20 -5.87 -3.62 -6.01
C HIS A 20 -6.05 -2.13 -6.34
N TYR A 21 -4.97 -1.46 -6.68
CA TYR A 21 -5.01 -0.09 -7.21
C TYR A 21 -5.14 -0.14 -8.74
N ALA A 22 -5.73 0.89 -9.36
CA ALA A 22 -5.91 1.06 -10.82
C ALA A 22 -6.77 0.02 -11.57
N ALA A 23 -7.02 -1.17 -11.02
CA ALA A 23 -7.70 -2.25 -11.74
C ALA A 23 -9.23 -2.31 -11.54
N ILE A 24 -9.75 -1.86 -10.40
CA ILE A 24 -11.20 -1.82 -10.11
C ILE A 24 -11.57 -0.54 -9.34
N VAL A 25 -10.73 -0.10 -8.39
CA VAL A 25 -10.93 1.14 -7.61
C VAL A 25 -9.57 1.82 -7.41
N GLY A 26 -9.56 3.15 -7.47
CA GLY A 26 -8.34 3.95 -7.26
C GLY A 26 -7.41 4.00 -8.47
N ASP A 27 -6.33 4.77 -8.37
CA ASP A 27 -5.31 4.93 -9.40
C ASP A 27 -3.93 4.50 -8.85
N VAL A 28 -2.87 4.62 -9.66
CA VAL A 28 -1.49 4.34 -9.20
C VAL A 28 -1.09 5.23 -8.02
N GLN A 29 -1.67 6.42 -7.89
CA GLN A 29 -1.37 7.35 -6.81
C GLN A 29 -1.80 6.80 -5.45
N ASP A 30 -2.85 5.96 -5.38
CA ASP A 30 -3.24 5.28 -4.15
C ASP A 30 -2.15 4.35 -3.61
N ALA A 31 -1.42 3.64 -4.49
CA ALA A 31 -0.31 2.77 -4.08
C ALA A 31 0.87 3.59 -3.54
N LEU A 32 1.19 4.70 -4.19
CA LEU A 32 2.24 5.61 -3.76
C LEU A 32 1.89 6.31 -2.44
N ASN A 33 0.62 6.68 -2.26
CA ASN A 33 0.14 7.27 -1.01
C ASN A 33 0.18 6.26 0.14
N PHE A 34 -0.13 4.99 -0.15
CA PHE A 34 -0.02 3.90 0.82
C PHE A 34 1.43 3.65 1.26
N GLU A 35 2.37 3.62 0.32
CA GLU A 35 3.81 3.54 0.61
C GLU A 35 4.26 4.71 1.49
N LYS A 36 3.94 5.95 1.11
CA LYS A 36 4.30 7.15 1.90
C LYS A 36 3.75 7.13 3.31
N ALA A 37 2.51 6.66 3.49
CA ALA A 37 1.86 6.61 4.80
C ALA A 37 2.50 5.59 5.77
N LEU A 38 3.20 4.58 5.23
CA LEU A 38 3.86 3.53 5.98
C LEU A 38 5.38 3.67 6.08
N ALA A 39 5.96 4.67 5.40
CA ALA A 39 7.39 4.94 5.39
C ALA A 39 7.98 5.01 6.81
N GLY A 40 9.06 4.27 7.04
CA GLY A 40 9.74 4.17 8.33
C GLY A 40 9.03 3.29 9.38
N LYS A 41 7.93 2.63 9.02
CA LYS A 41 7.19 1.70 9.90
C LYS A 41 7.07 0.31 9.29
N VAL A 42 6.67 0.24 8.02
CA VAL A 42 6.48 -1.02 7.27
C VAL A 42 7.08 -0.80 5.88
N ASP A 43 7.90 -1.74 5.41
CA ASP A 43 8.42 -1.68 4.05
C ASP A 43 7.29 -1.96 3.06
N VAL A 44 7.21 -1.16 2.00
CA VAL A 44 6.18 -1.28 0.96
C VAL A 44 6.85 -1.44 -0.38
N LEU A 45 6.34 -2.38 -1.19
CA LEU A 45 6.79 -2.58 -2.57
C LEU A 45 5.61 -2.43 -3.52
N VAL A 46 5.65 -1.39 -4.35
CA VAL A 46 4.64 -1.15 -5.39
C VAL A 46 5.05 -1.90 -6.66
N LEU A 47 4.23 -2.88 -7.07
CA LEU A 47 4.48 -3.71 -8.26
C LEU A 47 3.58 -3.26 -9.42
N GLU A 48 4.17 -2.75 -10.50
CA GLU A 48 3.40 -2.44 -11.71
C GLU A 48 2.74 -3.69 -12.29
N LYS A 49 1.44 -3.60 -12.63
CA LYS A 49 0.79 -4.62 -13.44
C LYS A 49 1.36 -4.54 -14.86
N LYS A 50 2.00 -5.62 -15.30
CA LYS A 50 2.30 -5.87 -16.71
C LYS A 50 1.03 -6.22 -17.48
#